data_AF-A0A2V9H2E5-F1
#
_entry.id   AF-A0A2V9H2E5-F1
#
_cell.length_a   1.000
_cell.length_b   1.000
_cell.length_c   1.000
_cell.angle_alpha   90.00
_cell.angle_beta   90.00
_cell.angle_gamma   90.00
#
_symmetry.space_group_name_H-M   'P 1'
#
loop_
_entity.id
_entity.type
_entity.pdbx_description
1 polymer ?
#
loop_
_entity_poly.entity_id
_entity_poly.type
_entity_poly.pdbx_seq_one_letter_code
_entity_poly.pdbx_strand_id
1 'polypeptide(L)'
;MSATSRRAFLKNAAKGAAAAGFVSVRALELRANPLGMPIGCQTWPVRAMIAQDFPGTIKQLAEAGFQTIELCSPVGYAEQIHRHRAPENSRRCRCQMCEFSLRHRGT
;
A
#
# COMPACT_ATOMS: atom_id res chain seq x y z
N MET A 1 10.31 -49.54 -25.73
CA MET A 1 10.03 -48.31 -24.94
C MET A 1 8.78 -47.67 -25.52
N SER A 2 7.72 -47.50 -24.76
CA SER A 2 6.51 -46.82 -25.23
C SER A 2 6.76 -45.31 -25.32
N ALA A 3 6.62 -44.74 -26.51
CA ALA A 3 6.81 -43.31 -26.74
C ALA A 3 5.74 -42.49 -26.02
N THR A 4 6.15 -41.53 -25.18
CA THR A 4 5.24 -40.61 -24.50
C THR A 4 4.56 -39.70 -25.52
N SER A 5 3.23 -39.67 -25.52
CA SER A 5 2.49 -38.74 -26.39
C SER A 5 2.56 -37.30 -25.88
N ARG A 6 2.47 -36.32 -26.79
CA ARG A 6 2.44 -34.87 -26.46
C ARG A 6 1.40 -34.53 -25.38
N ARG A 7 0.22 -35.15 -25.47
CA ARG A 7 -0.88 -34.97 -24.49
C ARG A 7 -0.50 -35.52 -23.11
N ALA A 8 0.15 -36.67 -23.05
CA ALA A 8 0.60 -37.26 -21.79
C ALA A 8 1.68 -36.40 -21.12
N PHE A 9 2.62 -35.88 -21.92
CA PHE A 9 3.63 -34.94 -21.46
C PHE A 9 2.98 -33.68 -20.84
N LEU A 10 2.07 -33.01 -21.57
CA LEU A 10 1.40 -31.79 -21.06
C LEU A 10 0.57 -32.06 -19.79
N LYS A 11 -0.14 -33.20 -19.72
CA LYS A 11 -0.87 -33.58 -18.50
C LYS A 11 0.05 -33.79 -17.31
N ASN A 12 1.19 -34.43 -17.52
CA ASN A 12 2.15 -34.68 -16.46
C ASN A 12 2.87 -33.40 -16.03
N ALA A 13 3.22 -32.52 -16.98
CA ALA A 13 3.79 -31.21 -16.70
C ALA A 13 2.81 -30.32 -15.92
N ALA A 14 1.54 -30.25 -16.32
CA ALA A 14 0.52 -29.48 -15.61
C ALA A 14 0.29 -30.00 -14.18
N LYS A 15 0.28 -31.32 -13.99
CA LYS A 15 0.20 -31.93 -12.65
C LYS A 15 1.42 -31.60 -11.80
N GLY A 16 2.62 -31.67 -12.36
CA GLY A 16 3.86 -31.32 -11.68
C GLY A 16 3.92 -29.83 -11.28
N ALA A 17 3.52 -28.93 -12.19
CA ALA A 17 3.46 -27.50 -11.93
C ALA A 17 2.42 -27.15 -10.86
N ALA A 18 1.24 -27.77 -10.88
CA ALA A 18 0.24 -27.57 -9.84
C ALA A 18 0.75 -28.02 -8.46
N ALA A 19 1.37 -29.21 -8.37
CA ALA A 19 1.95 -29.71 -7.13
C ALA A 19 3.07 -28.79 -6.60
N ALA A 20 3.99 -28.35 -7.47
CA ALA A 20 5.05 -27.42 -7.10
C ALA A 20 4.53 -26.03 -6.71
N GLY A 21 3.49 -25.54 -7.38
CA GLY A 21 2.80 -24.28 -7.07
C GLY A 21 2.19 -24.29 -5.66
N PHE A 22 1.50 -25.36 -5.28
CA PHE A 22 0.93 -25.50 -3.93
C PHE A 22 1.99 -25.54 -2.82
N VAL A 23 3.16 -26.15 -3.09
CA VAL A 23 4.27 -26.19 -2.13
C VAL A 23 4.95 -24.82 -2.00
N SER A 24 5.08 -24.07 -3.10
CA SER A 24 5.73 -22.75 -3.10
C SER A 24 4.87 -21.63 -2.51
N VAL A 25 3.54 -21.71 -2.59
CA VAL A 25 2.63 -20.74 -1.93
C VAL A 25 2.80 -20.71 -0.40
N ARG A 26 3.22 -21.82 0.22
CA ARG A 26 3.49 -21.89 1.67
C ARG A 26 4.90 -21.42 2.04
N ALA A 27 5.85 -21.46 1.13
CA ALA A 27 7.25 -21.11 1.38
C ALA A 27 7.57 -19.62 1.13
N LEU A 28 6.71 -18.91 0.36
CA LEU A 28 6.88 -17.47 0.14
C LEU A 28 6.28 -16.67 1.31
N GLU A 29 6.96 -16.69 2.45
CA GLU A 29 6.72 -15.69 3.49
C GLU A 29 7.35 -14.36 3.02
N LEU A 30 6.55 -13.54 2.31
CA LEU A 30 6.97 -12.23 1.84
C LEU A 30 7.29 -11.34 3.05
N ARG A 31 8.58 -11.13 3.33
CA ARG A 31 9.07 -10.22 4.37
C ARG A 31 8.93 -8.76 3.95
N ALA A 32 7.71 -8.34 3.62
CA ALA A 32 7.40 -6.96 3.25
C ALA A 32 7.47 -5.99 4.44
N ASN A 33 7.47 -6.51 5.68
CA ASN A 33 7.57 -5.72 6.89
C ASN A 33 8.42 -6.43 7.96
N PRO A 34 9.75 -6.50 7.79
CA PRO A 34 10.63 -7.20 8.73
C PRO A 34 10.66 -6.56 10.12
N LEU A 35 10.23 -5.29 10.25
CA LEU A 35 10.22 -4.55 11.52
C LEU A 35 8.85 -4.60 12.23
N GLY A 36 7.81 -5.14 11.59
CA GLY A 36 6.45 -5.09 12.14
C GLY A 36 5.89 -3.66 12.29
N MET A 37 6.52 -2.67 11.66
CA MET A 37 6.15 -1.26 11.76
C MET A 37 5.23 -0.84 10.61
N PRO A 38 4.33 0.14 10.81
CA PRO A 38 3.54 0.68 9.70
C PRO A 38 4.43 1.24 8.60
N ILE A 39 4.23 0.79 7.36
CA ILE A 39 4.95 1.31 6.19
C ILE A 39 4.45 2.73 5.89
N GLY A 40 5.34 3.71 5.92
CA GLY A 40 4.99 5.11 5.69
C GLY A 40 5.67 5.73 4.47
N CYS A 41 5.17 6.88 4.02
CA CYS A 41 5.84 7.72 3.03
C CYS A 41 5.77 9.21 3.34
N GLN A 42 6.81 9.94 2.95
CA GLN A 42 6.77 11.40 2.86
C GLN A 42 5.95 11.80 1.63
N THR A 43 5.05 12.78 1.75
CA THR A 43 4.13 13.14 0.66
C THR A 43 4.69 14.10 -0.39
N TRP A 44 5.93 14.60 -0.24
CA TRP A 44 6.54 15.53 -1.20
C TRP A 44 6.50 15.07 -2.66
N PRO A 45 6.71 13.78 -2.99
CA PRO A 45 6.65 13.29 -4.37
C PRO A 45 5.25 13.40 -4.99
N VAL A 46 4.19 13.33 -4.17
CA VAL A 46 2.79 13.39 -4.60
C VAL A 46 2.13 14.72 -4.24
N ARG A 47 2.91 15.76 -3.94
CA ARG A 47 2.41 17.07 -3.49
C ARG A 47 1.42 17.72 -4.45
N ALA A 48 1.64 17.57 -5.76
CA ALA A 48 0.75 18.12 -6.77
C ALA A 48 -0.60 17.39 -6.79
N MET A 49 -0.59 16.06 -6.64
CA MET A 49 -1.80 15.25 -6.56
C MET A 49 -2.58 15.59 -5.29
N ILE A 50 -1.88 15.74 -4.17
CA ILE A 50 -2.48 16.21 -2.91
C ILE A 50 -3.12 17.59 -3.08
N ALA A 51 -2.42 18.52 -3.75
CA ALA A 51 -2.93 19.87 -3.95
C ALA A 51 -4.21 19.89 -4.79
N GLN A 52 -4.34 18.93 -5.71
CA GLN A 52 -5.49 18.76 -6.60
C GLN A 52 -6.65 17.99 -5.95
N ASP A 53 -6.36 16.85 -5.30
CA ASP A 53 -7.35 15.96 -4.68
C ASP A 53 -6.71 15.23 -3.49
N PHE A 54 -6.82 15.83 -2.31
CA PHE A 54 -6.27 15.26 -1.08
C PHE A 54 -6.91 13.89 -0.74
N PRO A 55 -8.26 13.77 -0.59
CA PRO A 55 -8.87 12.49 -0.24
C PRO A 55 -8.59 11.37 -1.25
N GLY A 56 -8.64 11.68 -2.56
CA GLY A 56 -8.34 10.71 -3.62
C GLY A 56 -6.88 10.28 -3.61
N THR A 57 -5.95 11.21 -3.37
CA THR A 57 -4.52 10.87 -3.27
C THR A 57 -4.23 9.99 -2.05
N ILE A 58 -4.84 10.28 -0.88
CA ILE A 58 -4.66 9.43 0.30
C ILE A 58 -5.25 8.02 0.07
N LYS A 59 -6.38 7.92 -0.63
CA LYS A 59 -6.94 6.63 -1.03
C LYS A 59 -5.98 5.85 -1.93
N GLN A 60 -5.38 6.48 -2.93
CA GLN A 60 -4.39 5.84 -3.81
C GLN A 60 -3.17 5.34 -3.03
N LEU A 61 -2.67 6.13 -2.07
CA LEU A 61 -1.56 5.70 -1.20
C LEU A 61 -1.93 4.49 -0.33
N ALA A 62 -3.15 4.46 0.20
CA ALA A 62 -3.66 3.33 0.98
C ALA A 62 -3.85 2.05 0.14
N GLU A 63 -4.27 2.19 -1.11
CA GLU A 63 -4.39 1.10 -2.10
C GLU A 63 -3.00 0.57 -2.50
N ALA A 64 -2.00 1.45 -2.61
CA ALA A 64 -0.60 1.08 -2.82
C ALA A 64 0.05 0.37 -1.63
N GLY A 65 -0.61 0.31 -0.46
CA GLY A 65 -0.15 -0.42 0.71
C GLY A 65 0.55 0.43 1.77
N PHE A 66 0.62 1.75 1.59
CA PHE A 66 1.06 2.65 2.67
C PHE A 66 0.06 2.62 3.82
N GLN A 67 0.59 2.78 5.03
CA GLN A 67 -0.16 2.75 6.29
C GLN A 67 -0.06 4.06 7.07
N THR A 68 0.98 4.84 6.82
CA THR A 68 1.15 6.18 7.39
C THR A 68 1.65 7.15 6.33
N ILE A 69 1.32 8.42 6.49
CA ILE A 69 1.82 9.49 5.64
C ILE A 69 2.38 10.62 6.51
N GLU A 70 3.48 11.21 6.06
CA GLU A 70 4.06 12.42 6.62
C GLU A 70 3.83 13.56 5.62
N LEU A 71 3.20 14.65 6.08
CA LEU A 71 2.94 15.79 5.23
C LEU A 71 4.15 16.71 5.21
N CYS A 72 4.78 16.81 4.04
CA CYS A 72 5.89 17.72 3.84
C CYS A 72 5.41 19.18 3.93
N SER A 73 5.65 19.82 5.08
CA SER A 73 5.35 21.23 5.37
C SER A 73 3.84 21.59 5.38
N PRO A 74 3.18 21.62 6.55
CA PRO A 74 1.74 21.89 6.65
C PRO A 74 1.34 23.31 6.19
N VAL A 75 2.27 24.27 6.10
CA VAL A 75 1.98 25.62 5.59
C VAL A 75 1.69 25.63 4.07
N GLY A 76 2.28 24.71 3.30
CA GLY A 76 2.04 24.59 1.86
C GLY A 76 0.70 23.91 1.50
N TYR A 77 0.01 23.37 2.50
CA TYR A 77 -1.25 22.63 2.34
C TYR A 77 -2.39 23.20 3.19
N ALA A 78 -2.22 24.39 3.77
CA ALA A 78 -3.17 24.94 4.73
C ALA A 78 -4.60 24.99 4.17
N GLU A 79 -4.76 25.43 2.92
CA GLU A 79 -6.06 25.45 2.22
C GLU A 79 -6.70 24.05 2.07
N GLN A 80 -5.90 23.01 1.79
CA GLN A 80 -6.39 21.65 1.56
C GLN A 80 -6.64 20.86 2.87
N ILE A 81 -5.84 21.11 3.91
CA ILE A 81 -5.95 20.41 5.20
C ILE A 81 -7.18 20.87 6.00
N HIS A 82 -7.60 22.13 5.85
CA HIS A 82 -8.72 22.69 6.61
C HIS A 82 -10.11 22.14 6.19
N ARG A 83 -10.21 21.49 5.02
CA ARG A 83 -11.50 21.03 4.47
C ARG A 83 -11.77 19.53 4.65
N HIS A 84 -10.74 18.73 4.93
CA HIS A 84 -10.88 17.28 4.89
C HIS A 84 -10.33 16.62 6.17
N ARG A 85 -11.25 16.38 7.11
CA ARG A 85 -11.09 15.26 8.06
C ARG A 85 -10.98 14.00 7.19
N ALA A 86 -9.88 13.25 7.32
CA ALA A 86 -9.70 12.02 6.55
C ALA A 86 -10.97 11.15 6.71
N PRO A 87 -11.64 10.74 5.61
CA PRO A 87 -12.90 10.02 5.69
C PRO A 87 -12.70 8.71 6.46
N GLU A 88 -13.71 8.27 7.21
CA GLU A 88 -13.59 7.15 8.16
C GLU A 88 -13.14 5.81 7.54
N ASN A 89 -13.28 5.66 6.22
CA ASN A 89 -12.79 4.52 5.42
C ASN A 89 -11.31 4.62 5.00
N SER A 90 -10.62 5.72 5.30
CA SER A 90 -9.18 5.92 5.10
C SER A 90 -8.33 5.48 6.30
N ARG A 91 -8.92 4.79 7.28
CA ARG A 91 -8.27 4.23 8.48
C ARG A 91 -7.02 3.38 8.21
N ARG A 92 -6.75 3.02 6.96
CA ARG A 92 -5.54 2.31 6.55
C ARG A 92 -4.30 3.22 6.50
N CYS A 93 -4.42 4.51 6.15
CA CYS A 93 -3.32 5.47 6.03
C CYS A 93 -3.44 6.62 7.04
N ARG A 94 -2.67 6.61 8.14
CA ARG A 94 -2.67 7.68 9.16
C ARG A 94 -1.76 8.84 8.79
N CYS A 95 -2.26 10.07 8.82
CA CYS A 95 -1.43 11.26 8.71
C CYS A 95 -0.87 11.67 10.08
N GLN A 96 0.44 11.52 10.27
CA GLN A 96 1.08 11.83 11.57
C GLN A 96 1.22 13.33 11.83
N MET A 97 1.41 14.14 10.77
CA MET A 97 1.66 15.58 10.92
C MET A 97 0.37 16.42 11.00
N CYS A 98 -0.74 15.97 10.40
CA CYS A 98 -2.05 16.62 10.59
C CYS A 98 -2.48 16.57 12.06
N GLU A 99 -2.28 15.43 12.72
CA GLU A 99 -2.62 15.26 14.13
C GLU A 99 -1.79 16.23 15.00
N PHE A 100 -0.50 16.39 14.71
CA PHE A 100 0.36 17.37 15.38
C PHE A 100 -0.09 18.82 15.14
N SER A 101 -0.36 19.21 13.89
CA SER A 101 -0.74 20.59 13.54
C SER A 101 -2.14 20.99 14.06
N LEU A 102 -3.05 20.03 14.24
CA LEU A 102 -4.35 20.24 14.87
C LEU A 102 -4.25 20.32 16.41
N ARG A 103 -3.33 19.58 17.04
CA ARG A 103 -3.14 19.58 18.50
C ARG A 103 -2.45 20.84 19.02
N HIS A 104 -1.59 21.47 18.22
CA HIS A 104 -0.80 22.64 18.60
C HIS A 104 -1.41 23.99 18.19
N ARG A 105 -2.64 24.02 17.65
CA ARG A 105 -3.37 25.27 17.34
C ARG A 105 -4.46 25.63 18.36
N GLY A 106 -4.42 25.00 19.53
CA GLY A 106 -5.32 25.25 20.67
C GLY A 106 -4.67 25.99 21.84
N THR A 107 -3.57 26.71 21.61
CA THR A 107 -2.89 27.58 22.59
C THR A 107 -2.59 28.92 21.98
#